data_AF-A0A1R3WNK1-F1
#
_entry.id   AF-A0A1R3WNK1-F1
#
_cell.length_a   1.000
_cell.length_b   1.000
_cell.length_c   1.000
_cell.angle_alpha   90.00
_cell.angle_beta   90.00
_cell.angle_gamma   90.00
#
_symmetry.space_group_name_H-M   'P 1'
#
loop_
_entity.id
_entity.type
_entity.pdbx_description
1 polymer ?
#
loop_
_entity_poly.entity_id
_entity_poly.type
_entity_poly.pdbx_seq_one_letter_code
_entity_poly.pdbx_strand_id
1 'polypeptide(L)'
;MRSSKSRSRNKNRNNRPTGGNIINRVFDSSGPDGKVRGTPQQIIEKYNQLHRDAVLSGDRVDAENFAQHAEHYTRMLAEAQREVDAKREEQEEQNRQRQAERDRERQERLNAQEEAANAPLETDQPDHVHEGDSGLVETPEAKPKRPRQPRKPRKAPDEGPKSDSAPEAAE
;
A
#
# COMPACT_ATOMS: atom_id res chain seq x y z
N MET A 1 -11.04 42.52 -27.31
CA MET A 1 -10.78 42.38 -25.85
C MET A 1 -11.05 40.94 -25.43
N ARG A 2 -10.02 40.16 -25.08
CA ARG A 2 -10.20 38.78 -24.61
C ARG A 2 -9.80 38.72 -23.14
N SER A 3 -10.78 38.43 -22.29
CA SER A 3 -10.63 38.40 -20.83
C SER A 3 -9.53 37.42 -20.41
N SER A 4 -8.55 37.93 -19.66
CA SER A 4 -7.58 37.17 -18.90
C SER A 4 -8.31 36.47 -17.75
N LYS A 5 -8.96 35.34 -18.06
CA LYS A 5 -9.56 34.48 -17.05
C LYS A 5 -8.44 33.93 -16.17
N SER A 6 -8.22 34.63 -15.05
CA SER A 6 -7.40 34.22 -13.92
C SER A 6 -7.67 32.74 -13.64
N ARG A 7 -6.74 31.89 -14.08
CA ARG A 7 -6.65 30.52 -13.60
C ARG A 7 -6.27 30.66 -12.14
N SER A 8 -7.29 30.63 -11.27
CA SER A 8 -7.18 30.38 -9.84
C SER A 8 -6.13 29.29 -9.64
N ARG A 9 -4.89 29.71 -9.35
CA ARG A 9 -3.83 28.81 -8.94
C ARG A 9 -4.25 28.34 -7.57
N ASN A 10 -4.88 27.17 -7.58
CA ASN A 10 -5.26 26.35 -6.45
C ASN A 10 -4.24 26.49 -5.30
N LYS A 11 -4.49 27.47 -4.42
CA LYS A 11 -3.61 27.88 -3.30
C LYS A 11 -3.90 27.05 -2.04
N ASN A 12 -4.41 25.83 -2.20
CA ASN A 12 -4.77 24.94 -1.09
C ASN A 12 -4.11 23.55 -1.20
N ARG A 13 -2.85 23.48 -1.64
CA ARG A 13 -2.06 22.22 -1.58
C ARG A 13 -1.35 21.98 -0.24
N ASN A 14 -1.58 22.81 0.78
CA ASN A 14 -1.00 22.62 2.10
C ASN A 14 -1.80 21.69 3.02
N ASN A 15 -3.01 21.26 2.65
CA ASN A 15 -3.82 20.32 3.44
C ASN A 15 -3.93 18.96 2.75
N ARG A 16 -2.80 18.33 2.39
CA ARG A 16 -2.86 16.90 2.05
C ARG A 16 -2.97 16.15 3.39
N PRO A 17 -4.04 15.37 3.62
CA PRO A 17 -4.30 14.75 4.91
C PRO A 17 -3.09 13.94 5.34
N THR A 18 -2.73 14.15 6.60
CA THR A 18 -1.60 13.60 7.34
C THR A 18 -1.69 12.06 7.51
N GLY A 19 -2.45 11.34 6.68
CA GLY A 19 -2.73 9.90 6.83
C GLY A 19 -2.28 9.06 5.63
N GLY A 20 -1.05 9.24 5.17
CA GLY A 20 -0.46 8.40 4.13
C GLY A 20 0.99 8.08 4.47
N ASN A 21 1.45 6.89 4.07
CA ASN A 21 2.75 6.29 4.40
C ASN A 21 3.86 7.34 4.60
N ILE A 22 4.10 7.68 5.86
CA ILE A 22 4.96 8.80 6.27
C ILE A 22 6.43 8.45 5.99
N ILE A 23 6.79 7.16 6.04
CA ILE A 23 8.15 6.64 5.83
C ILE A 23 8.75 7.15 4.51
N ASN A 24 7.95 7.14 3.43
CA ASN A 24 8.39 7.51 2.09
C ASN A 24 7.95 8.91 1.66
N ARG A 25 7.35 9.70 2.57
CA ARG A 25 6.84 11.03 2.25
C ARG A 25 7.98 12.05 2.31
N VAL A 26 8.08 12.90 1.30
CA VAL A 26 9.01 14.03 1.33
C VAL A 26 8.39 15.18 2.11
N PHE A 27 9.07 15.60 3.17
CA PHE A 27 8.71 16.76 3.99
C PHE A 27 9.62 17.95 3.66
N ASP A 28 9.14 19.14 4.02
CA ASP A 28 9.88 20.39 3.98
C ASP A 28 9.95 20.91 5.42
N SER A 29 11.03 20.56 6.12
CA SER A 29 11.27 21.00 7.49
C SER A 29 11.85 22.40 7.48
N SER A 30 11.28 23.29 8.29
CA SER A 30 11.71 24.69 8.38
C SER A 30 12.52 24.88 9.65
N GLY A 31 13.84 24.65 9.58
CA GLY A 31 14.76 24.84 10.71
C GLY A 31 15.39 26.24 10.73
N PRO A 32 16.11 26.59 11.82
CA PRO A 32 16.80 27.87 11.93
C PRO A 32 17.87 28.07 10.85
N ASP A 33 18.53 26.99 10.41
CA ASP A 33 19.53 26.99 9.32
C ASP A 33 18.93 26.80 7.91
N GLY A 34 17.62 27.01 7.78
CA GLY A 34 16.90 26.95 6.51
C GLY A 34 16.06 25.69 6.29
N LYS A 35 15.58 25.53 5.05
CA LYS A 35 14.64 24.48 4.66
C LYS A 35 15.37 23.15 4.42
N VAL A 36 15.09 22.16 5.25
CA VAL A 36 15.56 20.80 5.11
C VAL A 36 14.47 19.96 4.45
N ARG A 37 14.68 19.62 3.17
CA ARG A 37 13.75 18.82 2.39
C ARG A 37 14.26 17.39 2.24
N GLY A 38 13.42 16.40 2.54
CA GLY A 38 13.79 14.99 2.43
C GLY A 38 12.74 14.03 2.97
N THR A 39 13.03 12.74 2.95
CA THR A 39 12.28 11.75 3.73
C THR A 39 12.55 11.95 5.23
N PRO A 40 11.69 11.48 6.16
CA PRO A 40 11.91 11.66 7.59
C PRO A 40 13.30 11.21 8.05
N GLN A 41 13.79 10.09 7.52
CA GLN A 41 15.15 9.58 7.81
C GLN A 41 16.24 10.59 7.43
N GLN A 42 16.18 11.13 6.21
CA GLN A 42 17.17 12.12 5.73
C GLN A 42 17.13 13.40 6.57
N ILE A 43 15.92 13.81 6.98
CA ILE A 43 15.75 15.02 7.80
C ILE A 43 16.33 14.80 9.21
N ILE A 44 16.11 13.63 9.81
CA ILE A 44 16.68 13.24 11.10
C ILE A 44 18.21 13.27 11.05
N GLU A 45 18.82 12.64 10.03
CA GLU A 45 20.27 12.61 9.85
C GLU A 45 20.86 14.03 9.74
N LYS A 46 20.21 14.90 8.96
CA LYS A 46 20.65 16.28 8.79
C LYS A 46 20.55 17.09 10.09
N TYR A 47 19.45 16.98 10.84
CA TYR A 47 19.32 17.71 12.11
C TYR A 47 20.23 17.17 13.21
N ASN A 48 20.49 15.87 13.25
CA ASN A 48 21.49 15.30 14.18
C ASN A 48 22.90 15.81 13.87
N GLN A 49 23.24 16.00 12.59
CA GLN A 49 24.51 16.62 12.22
C GLN A 49 24.58 18.08 12.68
N LEU A 50 23.57 18.89 12.34
CA LEU A 50 23.51 20.30 12.75
C LEU A 50 23.51 20.48 14.27
N HIS A 51 22.83 19.59 15.01
CA HIS A 51 22.87 19.58 16.46
C HIS A 51 24.29 19.37 17.00
N ARG A 52 25.03 18.37 16.48
CA ARG A 52 26.42 18.13 16.89
C ARG A 52 27.32 19.33 16.58
N ASP A 53 27.14 19.94 15.41
CA ASP A 53 27.91 21.12 15.01
C ASP A 53 27.59 22.33 15.90
N ALA A 54 26.32 22.55 16.26
CA ALA A 54 25.89 23.62 17.17
C ALA A 54 26.41 23.41 18.61
N VAL A 55 26.42 22.16 19.09
CA VAL A 55 27.01 21.84 20.40
C VAL A 55 28.51 22.15 20.41
N LEU A 56 29.24 21.85 19.33
CA LEU A 56 30.67 22.12 19.21
C LEU A 56 30.99 23.61 19.06
N SER A 57 30.12 24.39 18.38
CA SER A 57 30.26 25.84 18.26
C SER A 57 29.85 26.60 19.53
N GLY A 58 29.16 25.93 20.46
CA GLY A 58 28.68 26.51 21.71
C GLY A 58 27.34 27.24 21.59
N ASP A 59 26.65 27.15 20.45
CA ASP A 59 25.32 27.72 20.27
C ASP A 59 24.24 26.79 20.86
N ARG A 60 23.89 27.04 22.12
CA ARG A 60 22.92 26.22 22.85
C ARG A 60 21.49 26.36 22.32
N VAL A 61 21.13 27.55 21.84
CA VAL A 61 19.77 27.80 21.35
C VAL A 61 19.55 27.02 20.07
N ASP A 62 20.52 27.08 19.15
CA ASP A 62 20.44 26.31 17.92
C ASP A 62 20.53 24.79 18.18
N ALA A 63 21.38 24.37 19.12
CA ALA A 63 21.47 22.95 19.51
C ALA A 63 20.12 22.39 19.98
N GLU A 64 19.40 23.10 20.86
CA GLU A 64 18.07 22.69 21.32
C GLU A 64 17.04 22.69 20.19
N ASN A 65 17.06 23.73 19.35
CA ASN A 65 16.17 23.79 18.19
C ASN A 65 16.41 22.60 17.26
N PHE A 66 17.65 22.29 16.88
CA PHE A 66 17.96 21.15 16.02
C PHE A 66 17.59 19.80 16.66
N ALA A 67 17.80 19.65 17.96
CA ALA A 67 17.40 18.45 18.69
C ALA A 67 15.88 18.24 18.62
N GLN A 68 15.07 19.28 18.86
CA GLN A 68 13.61 19.19 18.75
C GLN A 68 13.17 18.75 17.36
N HIS A 69 13.80 19.27 16.30
CA HIS A 69 13.49 18.86 14.93
C HIS A 69 13.84 17.39 14.70
N ALA A 70 15.02 16.93 15.13
CA ALA A 70 15.41 15.53 15.02
C ALA A 70 14.42 14.61 15.77
N GLU A 71 14.02 14.98 16.98
CA GLU A 71 13.06 14.23 17.80
C GLU A 71 11.68 14.18 17.15
N HIS A 72 11.20 15.29 16.58
CA HIS A 72 9.90 15.35 15.93
C HIS A 72 9.80 14.35 14.77
N TYR A 73 10.78 14.35 13.87
CA TYR A 73 10.79 13.41 12.74
C TYR A 73 11.05 11.97 13.18
N THR A 74 11.83 11.76 14.24
CA THR A 74 12.05 10.43 14.83
C THR A 74 10.75 9.86 15.38
N ARG A 75 9.98 10.65 16.15
CA ARG A 75 8.68 10.24 16.67
C ARG A 75 7.70 9.92 15.54
N MET A 76 7.61 10.80 14.54
CA MET A 76 6.73 10.60 13.39
C MET A 76 7.10 9.35 12.57
N LEU A 77 8.39 9.07 12.40
CA LEU A 77 8.85 7.87 11.70
C LEU A 77 8.55 6.60 12.51
N ALA A 78 8.74 6.63 13.83
CA ALA A 78 8.42 5.51 14.71
C ALA A 78 6.92 5.19 14.72
N GLU A 79 6.07 6.21 14.76
CA GLU A 79 4.61 6.07 14.62
C GLU A 79 4.23 5.44 13.28
N ALA A 80 4.84 5.90 12.20
CA ALA A 80 4.61 5.36 10.86
C ALA A 80 5.04 3.90 10.73
N GLN A 81 6.18 3.54 11.32
CA GLN A 81 6.68 2.17 11.33
C GLN A 81 5.70 1.27 12.10
N ARG A 82 5.23 1.71 13.27
CA ARG A 82 4.21 0.98 14.05
C ARG A 82 2.91 0.80 13.27
N GLU A 83 2.45 1.82 12.54
CA GLU A 83 1.23 1.72 11.72
C GLU A 83 1.39 0.70 10.58
N VAL A 84 2.56 0.69 9.93
CA VAL A 84 2.87 -0.30 8.87
C VAL A 84 2.90 -1.71 9.44
N ASP A 85 3.54 -1.89 10.59
CA ASP A 85 3.65 -3.18 11.25
C ASP A 85 2.28 -3.68 11.74
N ALA A 86 1.47 -2.81 12.36
CA ALA A 86 0.11 -3.14 12.79
C ALA A 86 -0.80 -3.52 11.60
N LYS A 87 -0.72 -2.78 10.50
CA LYS A 87 -1.49 -3.09 9.29
C LYS A 87 -1.06 -4.40 8.64
N ARG A 88 0.24 -4.73 8.71
CA ARG A 88 0.76 -6.00 8.24
C ARG A 88 0.26 -7.17 9.10
N GLU A 89 0.27 -7.01 10.41
CA GLU A 89 -0.25 -8.00 11.36
C GLU A 89 -1.75 -8.24 11.16
N GLU A 90 -2.56 -7.18 11.05
CA GLU A 90 -4.00 -7.29 10.78
C GLU A 90 -4.27 -8.04 9.45
N GLN A 91 -3.47 -7.76 8.42
CA GLN A 91 -3.59 -8.46 7.14
C GLN A 91 -3.23 -9.95 7.26
N GLU A 92 -2.20 -10.27 8.04
CA GLU A 92 -1.81 -11.65 8.30
C GLU A 92 -2.87 -12.39 9.13
N GLU A 93 -3.43 -11.75 10.16
CA GLU A 93 -4.51 -12.30 10.98
C GLU A 93 -5.76 -12.57 10.15
N GLN A 94 -6.20 -11.62 9.31
CA GLN A 94 -7.33 -11.85 8.43
C GLN A 94 -7.09 -13.00 7.45
N ASN A 95 -5.86 -13.13 6.92
CA ASN A 95 -5.52 -14.24 6.03
C ASN A 95 -5.53 -15.57 6.79
N ARG A 96 -5.01 -15.60 8.01
CA ARG A 96 -4.99 -16.77 8.89
C ARG A 96 -6.40 -17.19 9.30
N GLN A 97 -7.27 -16.24 9.63
CA GLN A 97 -8.69 -16.50 9.94
C GLN A 97 -9.43 -17.06 8.72
N ARG A 98 -9.27 -16.44 7.54
CA ARG A 98 -9.86 -16.97 6.28
C ARG A 98 -9.35 -18.36 5.92
N GLN A 99 -8.13 -18.70 6.30
CA GLN A 99 -7.58 -20.04 6.09
C GLN A 99 -8.17 -21.04 7.09
N ALA A 100 -8.20 -20.68 8.38
CA ALA A 100 -8.76 -21.51 9.43
C ALA A 100 -10.26 -21.80 9.24
N GLU A 101 -11.04 -20.83 8.77
CA GLU A 101 -12.46 -21.02 8.44
C GLU A 101 -12.65 -22.02 7.30
N ARG A 102 -11.83 -21.92 6.25
CA ARG A 102 -11.87 -22.84 5.10
C ARG A 102 -11.46 -24.26 5.48
N ASP A 103 -10.49 -24.38 6.39
CA ASP A 103 -10.04 -25.67 6.91
C ASP A 103 -11.11 -26.29 7.83
N ARG A 104 -11.80 -25.50 8.66
CA ARG A 104 -12.96 -25.95 9.44
C ARG A 104 -14.10 -26.44 8.56
N GLU A 105 -14.48 -25.70 7.53
CA GLU A 105 -15.53 -26.10 6.59
C GLU A 105 -15.19 -27.43 5.89
N ARG A 106 -13.91 -27.62 5.52
CA ARG A 106 -13.42 -28.91 5.01
C ARG A 106 -13.55 -30.03 6.02
N GLN A 107 -13.13 -29.78 7.26
CA GLN A 107 -13.18 -30.75 8.35
C GLN A 107 -14.64 -31.17 8.64
N GLU A 108 -15.57 -30.21 8.68
CA GLU A 108 -17.00 -30.46 8.88
C GLU A 108 -17.59 -31.29 7.74
N ARG A 109 -17.24 -31.00 6.48
CA ARG A 109 -17.66 -31.84 5.34
C ARG A 109 -17.15 -33.27 5.44
N LEU A 110 -15.89 -33.45 5.84
CA LEU A 110 -15.29 -34.77 6.01
C LEU A 110 -15.98 -35.54 7.14
N ASN A 111 -16.17 -34.90 8.31
CA ASN A 111 -16.90 -35.50 9.42
C ASN A 111 -18.34 -35.88 9.05
N ALA A 112 -19.07 -35.00 8.35
CA ALA A 112 -20.44 -35.31 7.92
C ALA A 112 -20.49 -36.50 6.94
N GLN A 113 -19.48 -36.64 6.09
CA GLN A 113 -19.37 -37.79 5.18
C GLN A 113 -19.02 -39.08 5.93
N GLU A 114 -18.18 -39.00 6.96
CA GLU A 114 -17.80 -40.13 7.81
C GLU A 114 -18.94 -40.58 8.74
N GLU A 115 -19.77 -39.64 9.22
CA GLU A 115 -20.98 -39.91 9.99
C GLU A 115 -22.07 -40.54 9.11
N ALA A 116 -22.24 -40.06 7.88
CA ALA A 116 -23.13 -40.70 6.89
C ALA A 116 -22.66 -42.11 6.51
N ALA A 117 -21.35 -42.36 6.51
CA ALA A 117 -20.77 -43.68 6.24
C ALA A 117 -20.86 -44.66 7.44
N ASN A 118 -20.92 -44.15 8.68
CA ASN A 118 -21.04 -44.94 9.91
C ASN A 118 -22.48 -45.07 10.44
N ALA A 119 -23.46 -44.40 9.83
CA ALA A 119 -24.86 -44.59 10.18
C ALA A 119 -25.30 -46.04 9.89
N PRO A 120 -25.99 -46.72 10.83
CA PRO A 120 -26.43 -48.09 10.61
C PRO A 120 -27.40 -48.13 9.43
N LEU A 121 -27.14 -49.02 8.46
CA LEU A 121 -28.10 -49.37 7.41
C LEU A 121 -29.35 -49.97 8.08
N GLU A 122 -30.34 -49.15 8.42
CA GLU A 122 -31.70 -49.64 8.62
C GLU A 122 -32.21 -50.13 7.27
N THR A 123 -32.38 -51.45 7.19
CA THR A 123 -32.88 -52.18 6.04
C THR A 123 -34.39 -52.06 6.01
N ASP A 124 -34.91 -51.08 5.27
CA ASP A 124 -36.29 -51.10 4.81
C ASP A 124 -36.30 -51.19 3.28
N GLN A 125 -36.54 -52.40 2.76
CA GLN A 125 -36.79 -52.64 1.34
C GLN A 125 -38.20 -52.19 0.99
N PRO A 126 -38.36 -51.47 -0.12
CA PRO A 126 -39.42 -51.83 -1.04
C PRO A 126 -38.83 -52.20 -2.41
N ASP A 127 -39.12 -53.44 -2.78
CA ASP A 127 -38.87 -54.06 -4.08
C ASP A 127 -39.52 -53.21 -5.20
N HIS A 128 -38.72 -52.55 -6.03
CA HIS A 128 -39.16 -52.11 -7.36
C HIS A 128 -38.01 -52.21 -8.37
N VAL A 129 -38.01 -53.35 -9.07
CA VAL A 129 -37.33 -53.56 -10.35
C VAL A 129 -37.85 -52.57 -11.40
N HIS A 130 -37.01 -51.65 -11.87
CA HIS A 130 -37.08 -51.18 -13.25
C HIS A 130 -35.68 -50.92 -13.82
N GLU A 131 -35.32 -51.85 -14.67
CA GLU A 131 -34.22 -51.90 -15.62
C GLU A 131 -34.28 -50.72 -16.60
N GLY A 132 -33.19 -49.99 -16.78
CA GLY A 132 -33.15 -48.93 -17.80
C GLY A 132 -32.08 -47.87 -17.63
N ASP A 133 -30.88 -48.23 -18.05
CA ASP A 133 -29.97 -47.36 -18.81
C ASP A 133 -29.28 -46.16 -18.13
N SER A 134 -27.98 -46.34 -17.97
CA SER A 134 -26.89 -45.37 -17.93
C SER A 134 -27.25 -43.87 -18.10
N GLY A 135 -27.66 -43.24 -17.01
CA GLY A 135 -27.55 -41.79 -16.82
C GLY A 135 -26.09 -41.38 -16.65
N LEU A 136 -25.34 -41.43 -17.75
CA LEU A 136 -24.00 -40.88 -17.91
C LEU A 136 -23.98 -39.47 -17.31
N VAL A 137 -23.20 -39.31 -16.25
CA VAL A 137 -22.91 -38.01 -15.63
C VAL A 137 -22.23 -37.15 -16.69
N GLU A 138 -23.02 -36.36 -17.43
CA GLU A 138 -22.50 -35.26 -18.21
C GLU A 138 -21.94 -34.23 -17.23
N THR A 139 -20.62 -34.27 -17.09
CA THR A 139 -19.80 -33.19 -16.55
C THR A 139 -20.38 -31.85 -16.98
N PRO A 140 -20.63 -30.88 -16.08
CA PRO A 140 -20.99 -29.53 -16.52
C PRO A 140 -19.80 -28.95 -17.28
N GLU A 141 -19.93 -28.99 -18.59
CA GLU A 141 -19.03 -28.45 -19.60
C GLU A 141 -18.67 -27.01 -19.24
N ALA A 142 -17.38 -26.78 -19.06
CA ALA A 142 -16.81 -25.50 -18.72
C ALA A 142 -17.18 -24.46 -19.80
N LYS A 143 -17.96 -23.44 -19.43
CA LYS A 143 -18.19 -22.26 -20.27
C LYS A 143 -16.85 -21.70 -20.79
N PRO A 144 -16.64 -21.56 -22.10
CA PRO A 144 -15.42 -20.96 -22.63
C PRO A 144 -15.34 -19.49 -22.22
N LYS A 145 -14.36 -19.16 -21.38
CA LYS A 145 -13.99 -17.76 -21.09
C LYS A 145 -13.48 -17.13 -22.38
N ARG A 146 -14.21 -16.14 -22.90
CA ARG A 146 -13.78 -15.31 -24.04
C ARG A 146 -12.41 -14.69 -23.73
N PRO A 147 -11.41 -14.77 -24.64
CA PRO A 147 -10.10 -14.18 -24.41
C PRO A 147 -10.23 -12.65 -24.31
N ARG A 148 -9.72 -12.09 -23.20
CA ARG A 148 -9.67 -10.64 -22.99
C ARG A 148 -8.64 -10.05 -23.96
N GLN A 149 -9.07 -9.10 -24.79
CA GLN A 149 -8.15 -8.40 -25.68
C GLN A 149 -7.08 -7.63 -24.88
N PRO A 150 -5.80 -7.66 -25.31
CA PRO A 150 -4.74 -6.91 -24.65
C PRO A 150 -4.96 -5.40 -24.80
N ARG A 151 -4.76 -4.66 -23.71
CA ARG A 151 -4.86 -3.19 -23.71
C ARG A 151 -3.68 -2.62 -24.50
N LYS A 152 -3.98 -1.72 -25.44
CA LYS A 152 -2.96 -0.97 -26.21
C LYS A 152 -1.98 -0.24 -25.27
N PRO A 153 -0.67 -0.24 -25.57
CA PRO A 153 0.31 0.50 -24.78
C PRO A 153 0.03 2.01 -24.85
N ARG A 154 0.14 2.71 -23.71
CA ARG A 154 0.10 4.18 -23.66
C ARG A 154 1.32 4.71 -24.40
N LYS A 155 1.07 5.61 -25.34
CA LYS A 155 2.09 6.39 -26.04
C LYS A 155 2.93 7.16 -25.01
N ALA A 156 4.25 7.01 -25.07
CA ALA A 156 5.18 7.80 -24.27
C ALA A 156 4.98 9.30 -24.58
N PRO A 157 5.11 10.20 -23.59
CA PRO A 157 5.13 11.62 -23.86
C PRO A 157 6.35 11.97 -24.70
N ASP A 158 6.07 12.75 -25.74
CA ASP A 158 6.97 13.36 -26.72
C ASP A 158 8.09 14.13 -25.99
N GLU A 159 9.34 13.73 -26.20
CA GLU A 159 10.51 14.56 -25.86
C GLU A 159 10.56 15.73 -26.85
N GLY A 160 9.92 16.83 -26.45
CA GLY A 160 10.12 18.14 -27.05
C GLY A 160 11.53 18.69 -26.80
N PRO A 161 12.02 19.58 -27.68
CA PRO A 161 13.42 19.71 -28.02
C PRO A 161 14.29 20.36 -26.93
N LYS A 162 15.53 19.87 -26.85
CA LYS A 162 16.65 20.51 -26.14
C LYS A 162 16.82 21.93 -26.67
N SER A 163 16.57 22.93 -25.82
CA SER A 163 17.07 24.27 -26.03
C SER A 163 18.52 24.32 -25.55
N ASP A 164 19.47 24.15 -26.48
CA ASP A 164 20.84 24.57 -26.27
C ASP A 164 20.86 26.10 -26.22
N SER A 165 20.82 26.65 -25.01
CA SER A 165 21.18 28.02 -24.74
C SER A 165 22.70 28.12 -24.65
N ALA A 166 23.32 28.65 -25.70
CA ALA A 166 24.67 29.20 -25.65
C ALA A 166 24.77 30.30 -24.57
N PRO A 167 25.93 30.44 -23.94
CA PRO A 167 26.41 31.76 -23.55
C PRO A 167 27.60 32.17 -24.43
N GLU A 168 27.30 33.18 -25.22
CA GLU A 168 28.16 34.22 -25.77
C GLU A 168 29.26 34.64 -24.77
N ALA A 169 30.52 34.38 -25.14
CA ALA A 169 31.69 35.01 -24.53
C ALA A 169 31.97 36.30 -25.30
N ALA A 170 31.74 37.44 -24.64
CA ALA A 170 32.15 38.75 -25.09
C ALA A 170 33.24 39.28 -24.15
N GLU A 171 34.38 39.59 -24.76
CA GLU A 171 35.42 40.56 -24.43
C GLU A 171 36.15 40.49 -23.07
#